data_AF-A0A1I4FZ01-F1
#
_entry.id   AF-A0A1I4FZ01-F1
#
_cell.length_a   1.000
_cell.length_b   1.000
_cell.length_c   1.000
_cell.angle_alpha   90.00
_cell.angle_beta   90.00
_cell.angle_gamma   90.00
#
_symmetry.space_group_name_H-M   'P 1'
#
loop_
_entity.id
_entity.type
_entity.pdbx_description
1 polymer ?
#
loop_
_entity_poly.entity_id
_entity_poly.type
_entity_poly.pdbx_seq_one_letter_code
_entity_poly.pdbx_strand_id
1 'polypeptide(L)'
;MIGKVIETQAGRLVVTIGEGDQLHRVVVDQRFYRNIDHGYATTVHKAQGGTVDRVKVLATLSLDRHLTYVAMTRHREDVALYYGRRSFGINGGLIKILSRKNAKETTFDYARRGLYRDALRFANSRGLHIVWVARTLVRDRLDWTLRQKRHLADIAEKLRRVGTRLGLLDLRHTTIANPIKEAAPMVAGINIFEKSVSDVVAEKVAGDPAMAKQWEEMSIRFRLVFAAPETEFKAMNFEAMLRDQATQKPARSSRHRTRLDRSAQGQDRPARRKGGQGTTRIAEINAPVLKRDIERYLTMRASAVERIEVEEQAVRSRLAIDIPALSPPAHRILEKVRDAIDRNDLPSALGFALADRMVKAEIDTFTRAVSERFGERFLLTNAAKDTTGSPFEKAATGMNPAHREQLVAPPGRPCASHSSLPPASGRPKR
;
A
#
# COMPACT_ATOMS: atom_id res chain seq x y z
N MET A 1 22.31 39.73 -22.22
CA MET A 1 23.10 40.66 -23.04
C MET A 1 24.14 41.29 -22.12
N ILE A 2 25.42 41.16 -22.44
CA ILE A 2 26.53 41.71 -21.66
C ILE A 2 27.00 42.98 -22.39
N GLY A 3 27.31 44.03 -21.64
CA GLY A 3 27.80 45.28 -22.20
C GLY A 3 28.94 45.86 -21.37
N LYS A 4 29.77 46.68 -22.00
CA LYS A 4 30.88 47.37 -21.36
C LYS A 4 30.45 48.77 -20.98
N VAL A 5 30.63 49.14 -19.72
CA VAL A 5 30.33 50.48 -19.24
C VAL A 5 31.44 51.43 -19.70
N ILE A 6 31.07 52.55 -20.31
CA ILE A 6 32.00 53.60 -20.76
C ILE A 6 31.96 54.78 -19.80
N GLU A 7 30.76 55.21 -19.42
CA GLU A 7 30.54 56.36 -18.54
C GLU A 7 29.51 56.02 -17.48
N THR A 8 29.75 56.51 -16.27
CA THR A 8 28.86 56.38 -15.12
C THR A 8 28.55 57.75 -14.53
N GLN A 9 27.27 57.99 -14.26
CA GLN A 9 26.77 59.18 -13.57
C GLN A 9 25.71 58.72 -12.55
N ALA A 10 25.39 59.55 -11.56
CA ALA A 10 24.36 59.24 -10.58
C ALA A 10 23.02 58.95 -11.28
N GLY A 11 22.56 57.69 -11.22
CA GLY A 11 21.31 57.25 -11.84
C GLY A 11 21.36 57.03 -13.36
N ARG A 12 22.51 57.22 -14.04
CA ARG A 12 22.65 57.07 -15.49
C ARG A 12 23.92 56.32 -15.87
N LEU A 13 23.79 55.37 -16.79
CA LEU A 13 24.86 54.52 -17.28
C LEU A 13 24.91 54.57 -18.81
N VAL A 14 26.10 54.63 -19.37
CA VAL A 14 26.30 54.54 -20.82
C VAL A 14 27.10 53.27 -21.12
N VAL A 15 26.47 52.37 -21.87
CA VAL A 15 26.96 51.00 -22.08
C VAL A 15 27.09 50.74 -23.58
N THR A 16 28.20 50.15 -24.01
CA THR A 16 28.31 49.55 -25.34
C THR A 16 27.93 48.08 -25.32
N ILE A 17 27.10 47.70 -26.30
CA ILE A 17 26.54 46.36 -26.44
C ILE A 17 26.77 45.90 -27.89
N GLY A 18 27.17 44.64 -28.06
CA GLY A 18 27.43 44.02 -29.37
C GLY A 18 28.88 43.56 -29.53
N GLU A 19 29.14 42.81 -30.60
CA GLU A 19 30.47 42.34 -30.99
C GLU A 19 30.77 42.79 -32.44
N GLY A 20 32.02 43.14 -32.73
CA GLY A 20 32.46 43.60 -34.06
C GLY A 20 31.79 44.90 -34.49
N ASP A 21 31.32 44.94 -35.74
CA ASP A 21 30.77 46.15 -36.38
C ASP A 21 29.35 46.54 -35.89
N GLN A 22 28.73 45.73 -35.02
CA GLN A 22 27.39 45.98 -34.46
C GLN A 22 27.44 46.53 -33.02
N LEU A 23 28.43 47.37 -32.72
CA LEU A 23 28.55 48.03 -31.42
C LEU A 23 27.53 49.17 -31.32
N HIS A 24 26.51 48.98 -30.49
CA HIS A 24 25.51 49.99 -30.20
C HIS A 24 25.77 50.65 -28.84
N ARG A 25 25.72 51.98 -28.81
CA ARG A 25 25.77 52.76 -27.56
C ARG A 25 24.36 52.89 -27.00
N VAL A 26 24.14 52.39 -25.79
CA VAL A 26 22.86 52.43 -25.10
C VAL A 26 22.99 53.24 -23.82
N VAL A 27 22.08 54.19 -23.64
CA VAL A 27 21.96 54.97 -22.41
C VAL A 27 20.89 54.33 -21.54
N VAL A 28 21.26 53.94 -20.32
CA VAL A 28 20.36 53.35 -19.34
C VAL A 28 20.18 54.31 -18.18
N ASP A 29 18.96 54.78 -17.98
CA ASP A 29 18.57 55.60 -16.84
C ASP A 29 17.86 54.70 -15.81
N GLN A 30 18.41 54.66 -14.59
CA GLN A 30 17.94 53.79 -13.51
C GLN A 30 16.57 54.19 -12.96
N ARG A 31 16.05 55.38 -13.30
CA ARG A 31 14.67 55.75 -13.02
C ARG A 31 13.69 54.92 -13.84
N PHE A 32 14.05 54.62 -15.08
CA PHE A 32 13.21 53.90 -16.04
C PHE A 32 13.54 52.41 -16.13
N TYR A 33 14.79 52.00 -15.86
CA TYR A 33 15.22 50.60 -15.95
C TYR A 33 16.18 50.21 -14.82
N ARG A 34 15.72 49.35 -13.91
CA ARG A 34 16.45 48.94 -12.69
C ARG A 34 17.04 47.52 -12.74
N ASN A 35 16.79 46.77 -13.81
CA ASN A 35 17.13 45.35 -13.89
C ASN A 35 18.55 45.16 -14.46
N ILE A 36 19.56 45.67 -13.75
CA ILE A 36 20.97 45.63 -14.14
C ILE A 36 21.75 44.87 -13.07
N ASP A 37 22.51 43.86 -13.48
CA ASP A 37 23.42 43.10 -12.64
C ASP A 37 24.87 43.32 -13.11
N HIS A 38 25.83 43.15 -12.21
CA HIS A 38 27.25 43.08 -12.60
C HIS A 38 27.54 41.82 -13.43
N GLY A 39 28.23 41.99 -14.55
CA GLY A 39 28.60 40.91 -15.47
C GLY A 39 29.90 40.17 -15.17
N TYR A 40 30.61 40.50 -14.07
CA TYR A 40 31.94 39.91 -13.76
C TYR A 40 31.88 38.40 -13.51
N ALA A 41 30.80 37.93 -12.91
CA ALA A 41 30.53 36.51 -12.71
C ALA A 41 29.08 36.25 -13.05
N THR A 42 28.84 35.21 -13.86
CA THR A 42 27.52 34.83 -14.32
C THR A 42 27.21 33.41 -13.90
N THR A 43 25.94 33.11 -13.70
CA THR A 43 25.53 31.74 -13.41
C THR A 43 25.63 30.90 -14.69
N VAL A 44 25.87 29.60 -14.53
CA VAL A 44 25.96 28.64 -15.65
C VAL A 44 24.73 28.72 -16.57
N HIS A 45 23.55 28.99 -15.99
CA HIS A 45 22.29 29.14 -16.73
C HIS A 45 22.23 30.44 -17.55
N LYS A 46 22.75 31.56 -17.03
CA LYS A 46 22.80 32.86 -17.75
C LYS A 46 23.88 32.90 -18.83
N ALA A 47 24.89 32.01 -18.75
CA ALA A 47 25.97 31.88 -19.74
C ALA A 47 25.72 30.83 -20.83
N GLN A 48 24.52 30.23 -20.87
CA GLN A 48 24.21 29.16 -21.80
C GLN A 48 24.24 29.67 -23.25
N GLY A 49 25.05 29.04 -24.10
CA GLY A 49 25.18 29.37 -25.53
C GLY A 49 26.43 30.19 -25.88
N GLY A 50 27.11 30.80 -24.91
CA GLY A 50 28.37 31.50 -25.15
C GLY A 50 29.58 30.55 -25.20
N THR A 51 30.60 30.91 -25.97
CA THR A 51 31.96 30.36 -25.89
C THR A 51 32.92 31.48 -25.57
N VAL A 52 33.86 31.23 -24.67
CA VAL A 52 34.86 32.20 -24.20
C VAL A 52 36.21 31.49 -24.09
N ASP A 53 37.30 32.22 -24.30
CA ASP A 53 38.62 31.58 -24.38
C ASP A 53 39.02 30.91 -23.07
N ARG A 54 38.74 31.56 -21.93
CA ARG A 54 39.09 31.07 -20.59
C ARG A 54 37.91 31.10 -19.64
N VAL A 55 37.68 29.99 -18.94
CA VAL A 55 36.57 29.86 -17.99
C VAL A 55 37.08 29.52 -16.60
N LYS A 56 36.62 30.27 -15.59
CA LYS A 56 36.82 29.95 -14.18
C LYS A 56 35.49 29.51 -13.57
N VAL A 57 35.39 28.23 -13.23
CA VAL A 57 34.17 27.62 -12.66
C VAL A 57 34.34 27.48 -11.15
N LEU A 58 33.41 28.04 -10.38
CA LEU A 58 33.29 27.75 -8.95
C LEU A 58 32.25 26.66 -8.73
N ALA A 59 32.70 25.46 -8.35
CA ALA A 59 31.82 24.34 -8.02
C ALA A 59 31.19 24.52 -6.63
N THR A 60 29.87 24.41 -6.60
CA THR A 60 29.04 24.38 -5.41
C THR A 60 28.43 22.99 -5.22
N LEU A 61 27.90 22.70 -4.03
CA LEU A 61 27.25 21.41 -3.74
C LEU A 61 25.97 21.16 -4.55
N SER A 62 25.41 22.21 -5.15
CA SER A 62 24.26 22.17 -6.04
C SER A 62 24.60 21.82 -7.49
N LEU A 63 25.89 21.79 -7.85
CA LEU A 63 26.31 21.40 -9.21
C LEU A 63 26.06 19.90 -9.43
N ASP A 64 25.62 19.55 -10.64
CA ASP A 64 25.40 18.18 -11.08
C ASP A 64 26.16 17.91 -12.38
N ARG A 65 26.04 16.70 -12.93
CA ARG A 65 26.74 16.30 -14.16
C ARG A 65 26.44 17.22 -15.35
N HIS A 66 25.19 17.67 -15.49
CA HIS A 66 24.77 18.47 -16.63
C HIS A 66 25.26 19.91 -16.51
N LEU A 67 25.13 20.52 -15.34
CA LEU A 67 25.65 21.86 -15.08
C LEU A 67 27.17 21.89 -15.10
N THR A 68 27.83 20.84 -14.60
CA THR A 68 29.29 20.70 -14.72
C THR A 68 29.72 20.64 -16.16
N TYR A 69 29.07 19.79 -16.98
CA TYR A 69 29.35 19.70 -18.40
C TYR A 69 29.15 21.05 -19.08
N VAL A 70 28.00 21.69 -18.88
CA VAL A 70 27.68 22.98 -19.49
C VAL A 70 28.62 24.09 -19.04
N ALA A 71 29.05 24.12 -17.78
CA ALA A 71 29.97 25.13 -17.27
C ALA A 71 31.37 24.92 -17.83
N MET A 72 31.83 23.67 -17.83
CA MET A 72 33.17 23.35 -18.28
C MET A 72 33.29 23.50 -19.79
N THR A 73 32.32 23.11 -20.62
CA THR A 73 32.45 23.19 -22.09
C THR A 73 32.29 24.58 -22.70
N ARG A 74 32.23 25.64 -21.88
CA ARG A 74 32.22 27.03 -22.38
C ARG A 74 33.60 27.54 -22.78
N HIS A 75 34.68 26.88 -22.32
CA HIS A 75 36.05 27.27 -22.67
C HIS A 75 36.43 26.87 -24.09
N ARG A 76 37.25 27.69 -24.73
CA ARG A 76 37.94 27.38 -25.99
C ARG A 76 39.38 26.92 -25.77
N GLU A 77 40.09 27.58 -24.86
CA GLU A 77 41.50 27.34 -24.60
C GLU A 77 41.72 26.70 -23.22
N ASP A 78 41.16 27.27 -22.15
CA ASP A 78 41.50 26.88 -20.78
C ASP A 78 40.30 26.92 -19.81
N VAL A 79 40.28 25.99 -18.86
CA VAL A 79 39.26 25.89 -17.80
C VAL A 79 39.87 25.59 -16.44
N ALA A 80 39.58 26.45 -15.46
CA ALA A 80 39.96 26.26 -14.07
C ALA A 80 38.72 25.98 -13.20
N LEU A 81 38.77 24.89 -12.42
CA LEU A 81 37.70 24.49 -11.50
C LEU A 81 38.11 24.71 -10.04
N TYR A 82 37.39 25.58 -9.34
CA TYR A 82 37.59 25.89 -7.92
C TYR A 82 36.49 25.24 -7.08
N TYR A 83 36.85 24.68 -5.93
CA TYR A 83 35.87 24.06 -5.02
C TYR A 83 36.33 24.13 -3.55
N GLY A 84 35.37 24.15 -2.63
CA GLY A 84 35.65 24.15 -1.19
C GLY A 84 36.06 22.76 -0.69
N ARG A 85 37.34 22.56 -0.35
CA ARG A 85 37.88 21.26 0.10
C ARG A 85 37.09 20.64 1.26
N ARG A 86 36.73 21.43 2.29
CA ARG A 86 35.96 20.95 3.46
C ARG A 86 34.53 20.56 3.10
N SER A 87 33.82 21.43 2.40
CA SER A 87 32.41 21.23 2.03
C SER A 87 32.23 20.00 1.13
N PHE A 88 33.10 19.83 0.15
CA PHE A 88 33.07 18.65 -0.72
C PHE A 88 33.57 17.39 0.00
N GLY A 89 34.53 17.50 0.93
CA GLY A 89 35.01 16.38 1.75
C GLY A 89 33.90 15.73 2.59
N ILE A 90 33.08 16.54 3.28
CA ILE A 90 31.96 16.06 4.11
C ILE A 90 30.88 15.35 3.26
N ASN A 91 30.65 15.83 2.03
CA ASN A 91 29.57 15.35 1.17
C ASN A 91 29.98 14.19 0.22
N GLY A 92 31.14 13.57 0.47
CA GLY A 92 31.60 12.38 -0.25
C GLY A 92 32.46 12.66 -1.48
N GLY A 93 33.01 13.87 -1.61
CA GLY A 93 34.04 14.24 -2.59
C GLY A 93 33.51 14.94 -3.84
N LEU A 94 34.43 15.62 -4.55
CA LEU A 94 34.16 16.37 -5.78
C LEU A 94 33.50 15.50 -6.84
N ILE A 95 34.14 14.38 -7.19
CA ILE A 95 33.68 13.48 -8.25
C ILE A 95 32.27 12.96 -7.98
N LYS A 96 31.96 12.57 -6.73
CA LYS A 96 30.64 12.06 -6.36
C LYS A 96 29.53 13.10 -6.52
N ILE A 97 29.82 14.37 -6.24
CA ILE A 97 28.84 15.46 -6.40
C ILE A 97 28.65 15.80 -7.88
N LEU A 98 29.76 16.01 -8.60
CA LEU A 98 29.71 16.41 -10.00
C LEU A 98 29.23 15.29 -10.93
N SER A 99 29.30 14.03 -10.52
CA SER A 99 28.79 12.89 -11.30
C SER A 99 27.29 12.63 -11.12
N ARG A 100 26.61 13.34 -10.22
CA ARG A 100 25.18 13.13 -9.95
C ARG A 100 24.37 13.35 -11.22
N LYS A 101 23.64 12.31 -11.63
CA LYS A 101 22.65 12.41 -12.72
C LYS A 101 21.34 12.91 -12.12
N ASN A 102 21.21 14.23 -11.99
CA ASN A 102 19.91 14.86 -11.77
C ASN A 102 19.23 15.00 -13.13
N ALA A 103 18.70 13.89 -13.65
CA ALA A 103 17.94 13.94 -14.89
C ALA A 103 16.69 14.80 -14.68
N LYS A 104 16.37 15.64 -15.68
CA LYS A 104 15.06 16.28 -15.74
C LYS A 104 14.06 15.20 -16.11
N GLU A 105 13.49 14.58 -15.09
CA GLU A 105 12.51 13.52 -15.25
C GLU A 105 11.12 14.13 -15.41
N THR A 106 10.35 13.57 -16.34
CA THR A 106 8.93 13.93 -16.51
C THR A 106 8.06 12.88 -15.87
N THR A 107 6.87 13.26 -15.41
CA THR A 107 5.89 12.30 -14.86
C THR A 107 5.55 11.18 -15.86
N PHE A 108 5.68 11.45 -17.16
CA PHE A 108 5.42 10.48 -18.22
C PHE A 108 6.48 9.36 -18.31
N ASP A 109 7.73 9.64 -17.94
CA ASP A 109 8.81 8.63 -17.89
C ASP A 109 8.47 7.50 -16.89
N TYR A 110 7.61 7.79 -15.91
CA TYR A 110 7.15 6.87 -14.88
C TYR A 110 5.83 6.16 -15.21
N ALA A 111 5.09 6.60 -16.23
CA ALA A 111 3.76 6.07 -16.55
C ALA A 111 3.81 4.70 -17.27
N ARG A 112 4.88 4.41 -18.01
CA ARG A 112 4.98 3.21 -18.88
C ARG A 112 5.92 2.12 -18.38
N ARG A 113 6.79 2.42 -17.41
CA ARG A 113 7.72 1.44 -16.84
C ARG A 113 7.20 1.04 -15.48
N GLY A 114 6.52 -0.10 -15.43
CA GLY A 114 6.24 -0.74 -14.16
C GLY A 114 7.52 -0.91 -13.36
N LEU A 115 7.38 -0.86 -12.03
CA LEU A 115 8.29 -1.36 -10.99
C LEU A 115 8.91 -0.24 -10.13
N TYR A 116 8.33 -0.07 -8.94
CA TYR A 116 8.93 0.08 -7.60
C TYR A 116 10.27 0.83 -7.44
N ARG A 117 11.29 0.50 -8.25
CA ARG A 117 12.62 1.10 -8.25
C ARG A 117 12.65 2.56 -8.71
N ASP A 118 11.85 2.91 -9.72
CA ASP A 118 11.90 4.24 -10.34
C ASP A 118 11.22 5.29 -9.45
N ALA A 119 10.10 4.94 -8.82
CA ALA A 119 9.41 5.82 -7.87
C ALA A 119 10.18 6.01 -6.55
N LEU A 120 10.93 5.01 -6.08
CA LEU A 120 11.84 5.14 -4.93
C LEU A 120 13.06 6.02 -5.25
N ARG A 121 13.58 5.96 -6.50
CA ARG A 121 14.64 6.87 -6.97
C ARG A 121 14.15 8.32 -7.07
N PHE A 122 12.94 8.54 -7.60
CA PHE A 122 12.29 9.85 -7.65
C PHE A 122 12.10 10.45 -6.25
N ALA A 123 11.63 9.65 -5.29
CA ALA A 123 11.45 10.10 -3.91
C ALA A 123 12.79 10.48 -3.26
N ASN A 124 13.83 9.66 -3.44
CA ASN A 124 15.16 9.90 -2.89
C ASN A 124 15.84 11.14 -3.49
N SER A 125 15.70 11.38 -4.80
CA SER A 125 16.30 12.54 -5.47
C SER A 125 15.63 13.88 -5.09
N ARG A 126 14.37 13.84 -4.67
CA ARG A 126 13.58 15.02 -4.22
C ARG A 126 13.49 15.19 -2.70
N GLY A 127 14.13 14.31 -1.92
CA GLY A 127 14.11 14.36 -0.46
C GLY A 127 12.76 13.99 0.16
N LEU A 128 11.88 13.34 -0.60
CA LEU A 128 10.60 12.84 -0.10
C LEU A 128 10.84 11.57 0.73
N HIS A 129 10.11 11.42 1.85
CA HIS A 129 10.25 10.27 2.73
C HIS A 129 9.98 8.96 1.98
N ILE A 130 11.05 8.21 1.73
CA ILE A 130 11.07 6.93 1.00
C ILE A 130 10.08 5.92 1.60
N VAL A 131 9.90 5.95 2.93
CA VAL A 131 8.98 5.08 3.67
C VAL A 131 7.51 5.40 3.37
N TRP A 132 7.18 6.69 3.23
CA TRP A 132 5.81 7.13 2.89
C TRP A 132 5.47 6.81 1.44
N VAL A 133 6.44 6.95 0.53
CA VAL A 133 6.30 6.61 -0.90
C VAL A 133 6.23 5.09 -1.10
N ALA A 134 7.01 4.30 -0.37
CA ALA A 134 6.88 2.84 -0.35
C ALA A 134 5.49 2.40 0.14
N ARG A 135 4.96 3.04 1.19
CA ARG A 135 3.62 2.77 1.74
C ARG A 135 2.49 3.10 0.76
N THR A 136 2.63 4.14 -0.07
CA THR A 136 1.64 4.50 -1.11
C THR A 136 1.76 3.64 -2.36
N LEU A 137 2.98 3.29 -2.78
CA LEU A 137 3.20 2.41 -3.95
C LEU A 137 2.79 0.96 -3.72
N VAL A 138 2.88 0.46 -2.48
CA VAL A 138 2.32 -0.86 -2.11
C VAL A 138 0.79 -0.87 -2.29
N ARG A 139 0.12 0.27 -2.07
CA ARG A 139 -1.31 0.46 -2.34
C ARG A 139 -1.62 0.43 -3.85
N ASP A 140 -0.84 1.14 -4.67
CA ASP A 140 -1.02 1.15 -6.14
C ASP A 140 -0.71 -0.20 -6.82
N ARG A 141 0.20 -1.00 -6.23
CA ARG A 141 0.53 -2.34 -6.74
C ARG A 141 -0.63 -3.31 -6.58
N LEU A 142 -1.45 -3.16 -5.53
CA LEU A 142 -2.67 -3.93 -5.31
C LEU A 142 -3.74 -3.57 -6.36
N ASP A 143 -3.86 -2.30 -6.74
CA ASP A 143 -4.79 -1.89 -7.81
C ASP A 143 -4.35 -2.36 -9.20
N TRP A 144 -3.03 -2.45 -9.45
CA TRP A 144 -2.50 -2.99 -10.71
C TRP A 144 -2.68 -4.51 -10.84
N THR A 145 -2.51 -5.28 -9.75
CA THR A 145 -2.80 -6.73 -9.75
C THR A 145 -4.30 -7.02 -9.81
N LEU A 146 -5.15 -6.15 -9.25
CA LEU A 146 -6.60 -6.22 -9.41
C LEU A 146 -7.05 -6.00 -10.87
N ARG A 147 -6.36 -5.15 -11.65
CA ARG A 147 -6.65 -4.96 -13.09
C ARG A 147 -6.25 -6.15 -13.98
N GLN A 148 -5.24 -6.93 -13.60
CA GLN A 148 -4.84 -8.15 -14.32
C GLN A 148 -5.88 -9.29 -14.20
N LYS A 149 -6.76 -9.27 -13.18
CA LYS A 149 -7.86 -10.25 -13.04
C LYS A 149 -8.82 -10.23 -14.23
N ARG A 150 -9.00 -9.10 -14.93
CA ARG A 150 -9.86 -9.03 -16.13
C ARG A 150 -9.34 -9.92 -17.27
N HIS A 151 -8.02 -9.97 -17.45
CA HIS A 151 -7.39 -10.82 -18.47
C HIS A 151 -7.42 -12.31 -18.08
N LEU A 152 -7.39 -12.64 -16.78
CA LEU A 152 -7.58 -14.00 -16.28
C LEU A 152 -9.04 -14.46 -16.35
N ALA A 153 -10.01 -13.57 -16.15
CA ALA A 153 -11.42 -13.85 -16.35
C ALA A 153 -11.74 -14.17 -17.82
N ASP A 154 -11.20 -13.40 -18.77
CA ASP A 154 -11.35 -13.67 -20.21
C ASP A 154 -10.71 -15.00 -20.64
N ILE A 155 -9.58 -15.39 -20.02
CA ILE A 155 -8.94 -16.68 -20.28
C ILE A 155 -9.74 -17.83 -19.65
N ALA A 156 -10.25 -17.64 -18.43
CA ALA A 156 -11.07 -18.64 -17.74
C ALA A 156 -12.39 -18.89 -18.48
N GLU A 157 -12.99 -17.86 -19.07
CA GLU A 157 -14.22 -18.01 -19.85
C GLU A 157 -13.95 -18.70 -21.20
N LYS A 158 -12.82 -18.41 -21.84
CA LYS A 158 -12.39 -19.15 -23.05
C LYS A 158 -12.08 -20.62 -22.76
N LEU A 159 -11.42 -20.92 -21.63
CA LEU A 159 -11.16 -22.29 -21.19
C LEU A 159 -12.44 -23.04 -20.82
N ARG A 160 -13.43 -22.37 -20.21
CA ARG A 160 -14.71 -22.98 -19.86
C ARG A 160 -15.51 -23.38 -21.10
N ARG A 161 -15.49 -22.56 -22.16
CA ARG A 161 -16.11 -22.89 -23.46
C ARG A 161 -15.44 -24.07 -24.17
N VAL A 162 -14.13 -24.24 -23.99
CA VAL A 162 -13.38 -25.39 -24.50
C VAL A 162 -13.64 -26.64 -23.67
N GLY A 163 -13.69 -26.52 -22.33
CA GLY A 163 -14.01 -27.62 -21.41
C GLY A 163 -15.43 -28.18 -21.58
N THR A 164 -16.42 -27.33 -21.89
CA THR A 164 -17.79 -27.79 -22.20
C THR A 164 -17.90 -28.47 -23.56
N ARG A 165 -17.00 -28.19 -24.51
CA ARG A 165 -16.92 -28.93 -25.79
C ARG A 165 -16.22 -30.28 -25.66
N LEU A 166 -15.42 -30.46 -24.61
CA LEU A 166 -14.61 -31.67 -24.38
C LEU A 166 -15.18 -32.60 -23.29
N GLY A 167 -16.32 -32.27 -22.69
CA GLY A 167 -17.06 -33.20 -21.81
C GLY A 167 -16.38 -33.56 -20.47
N LEU A 168 -15.45 -32.73 -19.99
CA LEU A 168 -14.57 -33.08 -18.84
C LEU A 168 -15.01 -32.52 -17.47
N LEU A 169 -16.23 -32.00 -17.35
CA LEU A 169 -16.71 -31.40 -16.09
C LEU A 169 -18.17 -31.78 -15.78
N ASP A 170 -18.42 -33.07 -15.59
CA ASP A 170 -19.59 -33.53 -14.82
C ASP A 170 -19.13 -34.47 -13.71
N LEU A 171 -18.84 -33.89 -12.54
CA LEU A 171 -18.79 -34.60 -11.26
C LEU A 171 -19.79 -33.93 -10.33
N ARG A 172 -21.07 -34.29 -10.50
CA ARG A 172 -22.12 -34.01 -9.52
C ARG A 172 -22.12 -35.14 -8.50
N HIS A 173 -21.75 -34.82 -7.27
CA HIS A 173 -22.15 -35.64 -6.13
C HIS A 173 -23.69 -35.69 -6.08
N THR A 174 -24.23 -36.89 -6.20
CA THR A 174 -25.63 -37.21 -6.01
C THR A 174 -25.96 -37.16 -4.53
N THR A 175 -26.45 -36.02 -4.05
CA THR A 175 -27.28 -35.97 -2.84
C THR A 175 -28.72 -36.23 -3.27
N ILE A 176 -29.34 -37.24 -2.65
CA ILE A 176 -30.74 -37.63 -2.88
C ILE A 176 -31.62 -36.45 -2.45
N ALA A 177 -32.18 -35.75 -3.43
CA ALA A 177 -33.10 -34.63 -3.23
C ALA A 177 -34.54 -35.15 -3.14
N ASN A 178 -35.14 -35.05 -1.96
CA ASN A 178 -36.60 -34.97 -1.84
C ASN A 178 -37.02 -33.59 -2.35
N PRO A 179 -37.95 -33.46 -3.32
CA PRO A 179 -38.33 -32.17 -3.86
C PRO A 179 -39.42 -31.54 -2.98
N ILE A 180 -39.04 -31.07 -1.80
CA ILE A 180 -39.78 -30.00 -1.14
C ILE A 180 -39.13 -28.72 -1.67
N LYS A 181 -39.91 -27.87 -2.35
CA LYS A 181 -39.46 -26.57 -2.86
C LYS A 181 -38.75 -25.80 -1.74
N GLU A 182 -37.43 -25.86 -1.70
CA GLU A 182 -36.63 -25.11 -0.72
C GLU A 182 -36.80 -23.63 -1.02
N ALA A 183 -37.53 -22.94 -0.13
CA ALA A 183 -37.61 -21.49 -0.14
C ALA A 183 -36.18 -20.94 0.03
N ALA A 184 -35.84 -19.91 -0.76
CA ALA A 184 -34.54 -19.26 -0.64
C ALA A 184 -34.27 -18.86 0.81
N PRO A 185 -33.05 -19.06 1.34
CA PRO A 185 -32.73 -18.74 2.73
C PRO A 185 -33.00 -17.27 3.00
N MET A 186 -33.51 -16.97 4.19
CA MET A 186 -33.88 -15.61 4.60
C MET A 186 -32.66 -14.69 4.64
N VAL A 187 -31.50 -15.23 5.03
CA VAL A 187 -30.21 -14.56 4.89
C VAL A 187 -29.20 -15.56 4.35
N ALA A 188 -28.78 -15.35 3.11
CA ALA A 188 -27.78 -16.19 2.49
C ALA A 188 -26.42 -16.06 3.20
N GLY A 189 -25.70 -17.17 3.27
CA GLY A 189 -24.32 -17.27 3.70
C GLY A 189 -23.39 -16.69 2.63
N ILE A 190 -22.33 -16.03 3.06
CA ILE A 190 -21.34 -15.43 2.18
C ILE A 190 -20.24 -16.46 1.93
N ASN A 191 -20.27 -17.07 0.74
CA ASN A 191 -19.25 -18.04 0.32
C ASN A 191 -18.16 -17.42 -0.57
N ILE A 192 -18.33 -16.17 -1.00
CA ILE A 192 -17.40 -15.46 -1.88
C ILE A 192 -16.90 -14.21 -1.16
N PHE A 193 -15.61 -14.17 -0.86
CA PHE A 193 -14.94 -13.03 -0.24
C PHE A 193 -14.03 -12.33 -1.27
N GLU A 194 -14.04 -11.00 -1.29
CA GLU A 194 -13.23 -10.20 -2.25
C GLU A 194 -11.72 -10.36 -2.04
N LYS A 195 -11.30 -10.53 -0.78
CA LYS A 195 -9.92 -10.71 -0.35
C LYS A 195 -9.68 -12.13 0.17
N SER A 196 -8.53 -12.70 -0.16
CA SER A 196 -8.12 -14.00 0.42
C SER A 196 -7.88 -13.87 1.93
N VAL A 197 -7.92 -14.98 2.67
CA VAL A 197 -7.62 -14.98 4.12
C VAL A 197 -6.22 -14.43 4.37
N SER A 198 -5.24 -14.89 3.60
CA SER A 198 -3.85 -14.42 3.68
C SER A 198 -3.70 -12.92 3.44
N ASP A 199 -4.52 -12.32 2.56
CA ASP A 199 -4.45 -10.88 2.28
C ASP A 199 -4.98 -10.05 3.46
N VAL A 200 -6.10 -10.46 4.05
CA VAL A 200 -6.69 -9.78 5.21
C VAL A 200 -5.78 -9.90 6.43
N VAL A 201 -5.18 -11.08 6.62
CA VAL A 201 -4.20 -11.32 7.69
C VAL A 201 -2.98 -10.43 7.50
N ALA A 202 -2.43 -10.33 6.28
CA ALA A 202 -1.29 -9.45 6.01
C ALA A 202 -1.63 -7.97 6.29
N GLU A 203 -2.83 -7.52 5.94
CA GLU A 203 -3.31 -6.16 6.21
C GLU A 203 -3.45 -5.89 7.71
N LYS A 204 -4.07 -6.81 8.47
CA LYS A 204 -4.23 -6.71 9.92
C LYS A 204 -2.90 -6.75 10.68
N VAL A 205 -1.99 -7.63 10.29
CA VAL A 205 -0.63 -7.71 10.85
C VAL A 205 0.15 -6.41 10.59
N ALA A 206 0.00 -5.80 9.42
CA ALA A 206 0.63 -4.52 9.09
C ALA A 206 -0.02 -3.33 9.83
N GLY A 207 -1.29 -3.45 10.21
CA GLY A 207 -2.03 -2.46 11.00
C GLY A 207 -1.80 -2.56 12.51
N ASP A 208 -1.17 -3.63 13.01
CA ASP A 208 -0.96 -3.84 14.44
C ASP A 208 0.08 -2.83 15.01
N PRO A 209 -0.29 -1.98 15.98
CA PRO A 209 0.62 -1.02 16.59
C PRO A 209 1.78 -1.68 17.34
N ALA A 210 1.61 -2.89 17.88
CA ALA A 210 2.69 -3.61 18.57
C ALA A 210 3.75 -4.10 17.57
N MET A 211 3.32 -4.60 16.41
CA MET A 211 4.23 -4.97 15.32
C MET A 211 4.97 -3.75 14.78
N ALA A 212 4.27 -2.63 14.60
CA ALA A 212 4.86 -1.38 14.12
C ALA A 212 5.98 -0.88 15.05
N LYS A 213 5.75 -0.89 16.38
CA LYS A 213 6.76 -0.50 17.38
C LYS A 213 7.98 -1.42 17.35
N GLN A 214 7.77 -2.74 17.36
CA GLN A 214 8.88 -3.70 17.31
C GLN A 214 9.69 -3.57 16.02
N TRP A 215 9.02 -3.31 14.89
CA TRP A 215 9.67 -3.06 13.61
C TRP A 215 10.53 -1.79 13.64
N GLU A 216 10.02 -0.72 14.25
CA GLU A 216 10.74 0.55 14.38
C GLU A 216 12.02 0.38 15.22
N GLU A 217 11.93 -0.25 16.39
CA GLU A 217 13.06 -0.55 17.27
C GLU A 217 14.15 -1.35 16.53
N MET A 218 13.74 -2.42 15.85
CA MET A 218 14.63 -3.24 15.03
C MET A 218 15.30 -2.41 13.91
N SER A 219 14.54 -1.56 13.22
CA SER A 219 15.05 -0.73 12.12
C SER A 219 16.05 0.34 12.57
N ILE A 220 15.87 0.90 13.76
CA ILE A 220 16.81 1.84 14.37
C ILE A 220 18.12 1.13 14.66
N ARG A 221 18.07 -0.03 15.33
CA ARG A 221 19.28 -0.82 15.62
C ARG A 221 19.96 -1.34 14.36
N PHE A 222 19.20 -1.69 13.34
CA PHE A 222 19.75 -2.10 12.05
C PHE A 222 20.64 -1.02 11.42
N ARG A 223 20.23 0.26 11.50
CA ARG A 223 21.03 1.41 11.04
C ARG A 223 22.29 1.65 11.87
N LEU A 224 22.28 1.27 13.15
CA LEU A 224 23.45 1.39 14.03
C LEU A 224 24.51 0.31 13.75
N VAL A 225 24.09 -0.86 13.24
CA VAL A 225 24.98 -1.99 12.94
C VAL A 225 25.54 -1.90 11.52
N PHE A 226 24.73 -1.50 10.53
CA PHE A 226 25.13 -1.53 9.12
C PHE A 226 25.31 -0.14 8.52
N ALA A 227 26.47 0.10 7.90
CA ALA A 227 26.76 1.34 7.18
C ALA A 227 25.89 1.54 5.92
N ALA A 228 25.43 0.44 5.31
CA ALA A 228 24.53 0.42 4.17
C ALA A 228 23.31 -0.49 4.47
N PRO A 229 22.27 0.04 5.13
CA PRO A 229 21.17 -0.80 5.61
C PRO A 229 20.36 -1.43 4.46
N GLU A 230 20.21 -0.76 3.33
CA GLU A 230 19.41 -1.27 2.21
C GLU A 230 20.03 -2.49 1.52
N THR A 231 21.36 -2.54 1.41
CA THR A 231 22.06 -3.65 0.77
C THR A 231 22.09 -4.87 1.67
N GLU A 232 22.31 -4.67 2.97
CA GLU A 232 22.35 -5.75 3.94
C GLU A 232 20.95 -6.30 4.22
N PHE A 233 19.94 -5.46 4.30
CA PHE A 233 18.56 -5.92 4.45
C PHE A 233 18.12 -6.80 3.26
N LYS A 234 18.49 -6.43 2.03
CA LYS A 234 18.29 -7.26 0.83
C LYS A 234 19.09 -8.55 0.89
N ALA A 235 20.36 -8.49 1.27
CA ALA A 235 21.23 -9.67 1.33
C ALA A 235 20.81 -10.66 2.43
N MET A 236 20.18 -10.18 3.50
CA MET A 236 19.60 -11.02 4.54
C MET A 236 18.34 -11.76 4.07
N ASN A 237 17.73 -11.37 2.95
CA ASN A 237 16.49 -11.96 2.42
C ASN A 237 15.43 -12.13 3.52
N PHE A 238 15.06 -11.02 4.17
CA PHE A 238 14.10 -11.05 5.28
C PHE A 238 12.77 -11.73 4.90
N GLU A 239 12.33 -11.62 3.64
CA GLU A 239 11.17 -12.35 3.11
C GLU A 239 11.33 -13.87 3.15
N ALA A 240 12.54 -14.39 2.89
CA ALA A 240 12.81 -15.81 3.00
C ALA A 240 12.81 -16.25 4.46
N MET A 241 13.34 -15.44 5.39
CA MET A 241 13.28 -15.73 6.83
C MET A 241 11.84 -15.79 7.36
N LEU A 242 10.99 -14.87 6.89
CA LEU A 242 9.56 -14.85 7.23
C LEU A 242 8.81 -16.07 6.71
N ARG A 243 9.17 -16.59 5.53
CA ARG A 243 8.59 -17.83 4.97
C ARG A 243 9.16 -19.08 5.62
N ASP A 244 10.48 -19.13 5.86
CA ASP A 244 11.16 -20.29 6.42
C ASP A 244 10.72 -20.56 7.87
N GLN A 245 10.42 -19.51 8.66
CA GLN A 245 9.88 -19.65 10.01
C GLN A 245 8.44 -20.19 9.99
N ALA A 246 7.60 -19.76 9.05
CA ALA A 246 6.27 -20.35 8.82
C ALA A 246 6.36 -21.84 8.42
N THR A 247 7.46 -22.25 7.77
CA THR A 247 7.72 -23.65 7.40
C THR A 247 8.57 -24.44 8.41
N GLN A 248 8.94 -23.86 9.55
CA GLN A 248 9.79 -24.46 10.59
C GLN A 248 11.06 -25.18 10.08
N LYS A 249 11.74 -24.66 9.03
CA LYS A 249 12.94 -25.32 8.48
C LYS A 249 14.24 -24.82 9.16
N PRO A 250 14.92 -25.62 10.00
CA PRO A 250 16.08 -25.17 10.79
C PRO A 250 17.36 -24.95 9.97
N ALA A 251 17.50 -25.61 8.81
CA ALA A 251 18.75 -25.66 8.05
C ALA A 251 19.12 -24.34 7.31
N ARG A 252 18.15 -23.43 7.07
CA ARG A 252 18.41 -22.13 6.42
C ARG A 252 18.60 -21.00 7.44
N SER A 253 17.85 -21.02 8.55
CA SER A 253 18.05 -20.08 9.66
C SER A 253 19.48 -20.11 10.24
N SER A 254 20.16 -21.26 10.20
CA SER A 254 21.57 -21.36 10.60
C SER A 254 22.49 -20.49 9.73
N ARG A 255 22.28 -20.42 8.41
CA ARG A 255 23.07 -19.60 7.47
C ARG A 255 22.89 -18.09 7.69
N HIS A 256 21.67 -17.65 8.02
CA HIS A 256 21.39 -16.25 8.35
C HIS A 256 22.02 -15.86 9.70
N ARG A 257 22.00 -16.78 10.69
CA ARG A 257 22.72 -16.62 11.97
C ARG A 257 24.23 -16.49 11.74
N THR A 258 24.84 -17.31 10.87
CA THR A 258 26.30 -17.22 10.59
C THR A 258 26.70 -15.89 9.95
N ARG A 259 25.81 -15.23 9.20
CA ARG A 259 26.10 -13.96 8.50
C ARG A 259 26.01 -12.75 9.43
N LEU A 260 25.07 -12.76 10.38
CA LEU A 260 25.00 -11.81 11.49
C LEU A 260 26.23 -11.94 12.40
N ASP A 261 26.63 -13.18 12.70
CA ASP A 261 27.81 -13.46 13.53
C ASP A 261 29.12 -13.04 12.80
N ARG A 262 29.23 -13.23 11.48
CA ARG A 262 30.37 -12.72 10.67
C ARG A 262 30.43 -11.19 10.57
N SER A 263 29.28 -10.54 10.50
CA SER A 263 29.18 -9.07 10.50
C SER A 263 29.55 -8.49 11.87
N ALA A 264 29.17 -9.17 12.95
CA ALA A 264 29.54 -8.82 14.32
C ALA A 264 31.02 -9.04 14.62
N GLN A 265 31.67 -10.02 13.98
CA GLN A 265 33.11 -10.31 14.13
C GLN A 265 34.02 -9.50 13.18
N GLY A 266 33.45 -8.64 12.33
CA GLY A 266 34.23 -7.71 11.49
C GLY A 266 35.07 -8.36 10.37
N GLN A 267 34.79 -9.62 10.01
CA GLN A 267 35.58 -10.39 9.04
C GLN A 267 35.37 -9.95 7.58
N ASP A 268 34.29 -9.23 7.25
CA ASP A 268 34.01 -8.70 5.91
C ASP A 268 34.52 -7.25 5.70
N ARG A 269 35.70 -6.88 6.26
CA ARG A 269 36.28 -5.53 6.08
C ARG A 269 37.36 -5.47 5.00
N PRO A 270 37.19 -4.67 3.92
CA PRO A 270 38.33 -4.23 3.12
C PRO A 270 39.23 -3.30 3.94
N ALA A 271 40.53 -3.30 3.63
CA ALA A 271 41.60 -2.69 4.43
C ALA A 271 41.34 -1.21 4.85
N ARG A 272 41.17 -1.07 6.17
CA ARG A 272 41.36 0.06 7.11
C ARG A 272 41.76 1.44 6.53
N ARG A 273 40.88 2.43 6.73
CA ARG A 273 41.26 3.86 6.89
C ARG A 273 41.19 4.23 8.38
N LYS A 274 42.32 4.66 8.96
CA LYS A 274 42.48 5.10 10.36
C LYS A 274 41.49 6.23 10.67
N GLY A 275 40.44 5.96 11.46
CA GLY A 275 39.44 6.97 11.87
C GLY A 275 38.13 6.43 12.47
N GLY A 276 37.83 5.12 12.36
CA GLY A 276 36.51 4.54 12.70
C GLY A 276 36.44 3.60 13.91
N GLN A 277 37.20 3.83 14.99
CA GLN A 277 37.12 2.95 16.19
C GLN A 277 35.78 3.06 16.92
N GLY A 278 35.20 4.27 17.02
CA GLY A 278 33.92 4.49 17.70
C GLY A 278 32.73 3.83 16.99
N THR A 279 32.64 3.95 15.66
CA THR A 279 31.57 3.33 14.86
C THR A 279 31.65 1.80 14.88
N THR A 280 32.86 1.24 15.07
CA THR A 280 33.06 -0.21 15.19
C THR A 280 32.51 -0.73 16.51
N ARG A 281 32.82 -0.08 17.64
CA ARG A 281 32.31 -0.46 18.96
C ARG A 281 30.79 -0.35 19.06
N ILE A 282 30.21 0.70 18.45
CA ILE A 282 28.75 0.88 18.41
C ILE A 282 28.08 -0.28 17.66
N ALA A 283 28.66 -0.74 16.54
CA ALA A 283 28.12 -1.88 15.81
C ALA A 283 28.26 -3.20 16.60
N GLU A 284 29.40 -3.43 17.25
CA GLU A 284 29.66 -4.63 18.06
C GLU A 284 28.69 -4.76 19.24
N ILE A 285 28.40 -3.66 19.94
CA ILE A 285 27.44 -3.65 21.07
C ILE A 285 26.00 -3.89 20.59
N ASN A 286 25.62 -3.33 19.43
CA ASN A 286 24.25 -3.41 18.94
C ASN A 286 23.94 -4.68 18.15
N ALA A 287 24.94 -5.38 17.60
CA ALA A 287 24.76 -6.61 16.83
C ALA A 287 24.03 -7.75 17.59
N PRO A 288 24.39 -8.13 18.84
CA PRO A 288 23.67 -9.18 19.57
C PRO A 288 22.25 -8.77 19.92
N VAL A 289 22.01 -7.47 20.15
CA VAL A 289 20.66 -6.96 20.44
C VAL A 289 19.80 -6.97 19.18
N LEU A 290 20.35 -6.59 18.03
CA LEU A 290 19.68 -6.68 16.75
C LEU A 290 19.26 -8.12 16.42
N LYS A 291 20.11 -9.11 16.70
CA LYS A 291 19.78 -10.52 16.55
C LYS A 291 18.55 -10.92 17.38
N ARG A 292 18.51 -10.51 18.65
CA ARG A 292 17.35 -10.75 19.54
C ARG A 292 16.09 -10.03 19.06
N ASP A 293 16.21 -8.80 18.56
CA ASP A 293 15.08 -8.02 18.04
C ASP A 293 14.48 -8.63 16.78
N ILE A 294 15.33 -9.19 15.90
CA ILE A 294 14.90 -9.95 14.72
C ILE A 294 14.16 -11.22 15.15
N GLU A 295 14.74 -12.01 16.06
CA GLU A 295 14.11 -13.24 16.57
C GLU A 295 12.78 -12.94 17.26
N ARG A 296 12.72 -11.87 18.06
CA ARG A 296 11.50 -11.41 18.71
C ARG A 296 10.44 -10.99 17.70
N TYR A 297 10.79 -10.17 16.72
CA TYR A 297 9.86 -9.73 15.68
C TYR A 297 9.29 -10.92 14.89
N LEU A 298 10.13 -11.88 14.55
CA LEU A 298 9.75 -13.09 13.83
C LEU A 298 8.73 -13.92 14.63
N THR A 299 9.01 -14.21 15.91
CA THR A 299 8.08 -14.95 16.79
C THR A 299 6.77 -14.18 17.05
N MET A 300 6.86 -12.87 17.30
CA MET A 300 5.68 -12.01 17.47
C MET A 300 4.80 -12.01 16.22
N ARG A 301 5.40 -11.88 15.04
CA ARG A 301 4.67 -11.91 13.77
C ARG A 301 4.05 -13.28 13.50
N ALA A 302 4.75 -14.38 13.78
CA ALA A 302 4.22 -15.73 13.59
C ALA A 302 2.95 -15.96 14.44
N SER A 303 3.03 -15.65 15.74
CA SER A 303 1.88 -15.74 16.65
C SER A 303 0.75 -14.78 16.30
N ALA A 304 1.05 -13.58 15.81
CA ALA A 304 0.03 -12.62 15.35
C ALA A 304 -0.70 -13.14 14.10
N VAL A 305 0.04 -13.67 13.12
CA VAL A 305 -0.52 -14.27 11.90
C VAL A 305 -1.47 -15.40 12.26
N GLU A 306 -1.05 -16.33 13.12
CA GLU A 306 -1.88 -17.48 13.53
C GLU A 306 -3.17 -17.02 14.24
N ARG A 307 -3.07 -16.11 15.21
CA ARG A 307 -4.24 -15.57 15.92
C ARG A 307 -5.22 -14.90 14.95
N ILE A 308 -4.71 -14.05 14.08
CA ILE A 308 -5.54 -13.32 13.11
C ILE A 308 -6.14 -14.27 12.07
N GLU A 309 -5.41 -15.29 11.63
CA GLU A 309 -5.92 -16.33 10.73
C GLU A 309 -7.08 -17.09 11.36
N VAL A 310 -6.94 -17.53 12.61
CA VAL A 310 -7.99 -18.23 13.35
C VAL A 310 -9.21 -17.34 13.54
N GLU A 311 -9.02 -16.07 13.92
CA GLU A 311 -10.11 -15.10 14.06
C GLU A 311 -10.83 -14.85 12.72
N GLU A 312 -10.09 -14.67 11.63
CA GLU A 312 -10.65 -14.46 10.30
C GLU A 312 -11.40 -15.69 9.79
N GLN A 313 -10.84 -16.89 9.96
CA GLN A 313 -11.52 -18.12 9.60
C GLN A 313 -12.81 -18.31 10.41
N ALA A 314 -12.78 -18.00 11.71
CA ALA A 314 -13.97 -18.06 12.57
C ALA A 314 -15.02 -17.01 12.19
N VAL A 315 -14.63 -15.84 11.68
CA VAL A 315 -15.58 -14.86 11.14
C VAL A 315 -16.18 -15.36 9.82
N ARG A 316 -15.35 -15.86 8.90
CA ARG A 316 -15.82 -16.35 7.59
C ARG A 316 -16.70 -17.60 7.71
N SER A 317 -16.38 -18.51 8.61
CA SER A 317 -17.20 -19.70 8.86
C SER A 317 -18.59 -19.30 9.38
N ARG A 318 -18.68 -18.33 10.29
CA ARG A 318 -19.96 -17.79 10.78
C ARG A 318 -20.75 -17.10 9.68
N LEU A 319 -20.09 -16.31 8.83
CA LEU A 319 -20.74 -15.62 7.72
C LEU A 319 -21.21 -16.57 6.61
N ALA A 320 -20.59 -17.76 6.48
CA ALA A 320 -20.98 -18.77 5.51
C ALA A 320 -22.25 -19.54 5.91
N ILE A 321 -22.72 -19.42 7.16
CA ILE A 321 -23.92 -20.12 7.64
C ILE A 321 -25.17 -19.46 7.06
N ASP A 322 -25.95 -20.24 6.32
CA ASP A 322 -27.27 -19.85 5.82
C ASP A 322 -28.29 -19.79 6.97
N ILE A 323 -29.09 -18.72 7.02
CA ILE A 323 -30.25 -18.67 7.92
C ILE A 323 -31.46 -19.18 7.13
N PRO A 324 -32.05 -20.33 7.50
CA PRO A 324 -33.18 -20.89 6.79
C PRO A 324 -34.39 -19.95 6.86
N ALA A 325 -35.20 -19.95 5.80
CA ALA A 325 -36.49 -19.26 5.82
C ALA A 325 -37.46 -20.01 6.73
N LEU A 326 -38.21 -19.26 7.54
CA LEU A 326 -39.28 -19.80 8.36
C LEU A 326 -40.54 -20.01 7.52
N SER A 327 -41.21 -21.12 7.77
CA SER A 327 -42.50 -21.45 7.20
C SER A 327 -43.58 -20.46 7.68
N PRO A 328 -44.62 -20.19 6.87
CA PRO A 328 -45.73 -19.34 7.29
C PRO A 328 -46.38 -19.70 8.65
N PRO A 329 -46.58 -20.97 9.03
CA PRO A 329 -47.10 -21.31 10.36
C PRO A 329 -46.10 -21.02 11.48
N ALA A 330 -44.79 -21.24 11.27
CA ALA A 330 -43.76 -20.88 12.24
C ALA A 330 -43.75 -19.39 12.54
N HIS A 331 -43.89 -18.55 11.51
CA HIS A 331 -43.97 -17.10 11.67
C HIS A 331 -45.14 -16.67 12.57
N ARG A 332 -46.34 -17.22 12.34
CA ARG A 332 -47.54 -16.90 13.14
C ARG A 332 -47.39 -17.30 14.61
N ILE A 333 -46.70 -18.41 14.89
CA ILE A 333 -46.46 -18.85 16.27
C ILE A 333 -45.49 -17.89 16.96
N LEU A 334 -44.42 -17.45 16.29
CA LEU A 334 -43.48 -16.47 16.84
C LEU A 334 -44.15 -15.11 17.11
N GLU A 335 -45.08 -14.65 16.27
CA GLU A 335 -45.86 -13.44 16.53
C GLU A 335 -46.74 -13.59 17.78
N LYS A 336 -47.43 -14.72 17.94
CA LYS A 336 -48.23 -14.99 19.14
C LYS A 336 -47.39 -15.05 20.41
N VAL A 337 -46.19 -15.65 20.32
CA VAL A 337 -45.23 -15.70 21.43
C VAL A 337 -44.75 -14.30 21.79
N ARG A 338 -44.40 -13.46 20.80
CA ARG A 338 -44.05 -12.05 21.01
C ARG A 338 -45.18 -11.29 21.70
N ASP A 339 -46.39 -11.38 21.17
CA ASP A 339 -47.55 -10.65 21.71
C ASP A 339 -47.92 -11.15 23.13
N ALA A 340 -47.64 -12.41 23.48
CA ALA A 340 -47.81 -12.93 24.83
C ALA A 340 -46.72 -12.41 25.79
N ILE A 341 -45.47 -12.33 25.33
CA ILE A 341 -44.35 -11.73 26.09
C ILE A 341 -44.59 -10.24 26.34
N ASP A 342 -45.05 -9.49 25.33
CA ASP A 342 -45.38 -8.06 25.45
C ASP A 342 -46.54 -7.82 26.44
N ARG A 343 -47.45 -8.80 26.57
CA ARG A 343 -48.54 -8.81 27.56
C ARG A 343 -48.13 -9.39 28.92
N ASN A 344 -46.86 -9.78 29.09
CA ASN A 344 -46.31 -10.41 30.30
C ASN A 344 -46.97 -11.76 30.68
N ASP A 345 -47.50 -12.49 29.70
CA ASP A 345 -48.16 -13.80 29.87
C ASP A 345 -47.24 -14.94 29.39
N LEU A 346 -46.24 -15.26 30.22
CA LEU A 346 -45.23 -16.29 29.94
C LEU A 346 -45.80 -17.72 29.80
N PRO A 347 -46.81 -18.14 30.60
CA PRO A 347 -47.43 -19.46 30.44
C PRO A 347 -48.06 -19.66 29.05
N SER A 348 -48.79 -18.66 28.54
CA SER A 348 -49.39 -18.72 27.20
C SER A 348 -48.33 -18.74 26.10
N ALA A 349 -47.23 -18.00 26.27
CA ALA A 349 -46.11 -18.01 25.34
C ALA A 349 -45.49 -19.42 25.19
N LEU A 350 -45.27 -20.12 26.30
CA LEU A 350 -44.79 -21.51 26.28
C LEU A 350 -45.82 -22.47 25.66
N GLY A 351 -47.11 -22.26 25.93
CA GLY A 351 -48.19 -23.02 25.34
C GLY A 351 -48.23 -22.94 23.80
N PHE A 352 -48.05 -21.74 23.23
CA PHE A 352 -48.01 -21.55 21.78
C PHE A 352 -46.77 -22.19 21.13
N ALA A 353 -45.61 -22.12 21.78
CA ALA A 353 -44.37 -22.69 21.25
C ALA A 353 -44.34 -24.23 21.26
N LEU A 354 -45.07 -24.86 22.19
CA LEU A 354 -45.14 -26.33 22.32
C LEU A 354 -46.30 -26.96 21.55
N ALA A 355 -47.18 -26.16 20.96
CA ALA A 355 -48.41 -26.64 20.31
C ALA A 355 -48.17 -27.52 19.08
N ASP A 356 -47.07 -27.30 18.34
CA ASP A 356 -46.72 -28.08 17.15
C ASP A 356 -45.25 -28.52 17.20
N ARG A 357 -45.03 -29.83 17.19
CA ARG A 357 -43.68 -30.44 17.27
C ARG A 357 -42.84 -30.17 16.02
N MET A 358 -43.46 -30.08 14.84
CA MET A 358 -42.74 -29.81 13.59
C MET A 358 -42.29 -28.34 13.53
N VAL A 359 -43.18 -27.42 13.89
CA VAL A 359 -42.84 -25.99 13.96
C VAL A 359 -41.78 -25.73 15.03
N LYS A 360 -41.87 -26.40 16.19
CA LYS A 360 -40.83 -26.32 17.21
C LYS A 360 -39.47 -26.75 16.68
N ALA A 361 -39.38 -27.88 15.97
CA ALA A 361 -38.13 -28.35 15.39
C ALA A 361 -37.56 -27.37 14.34
N GLU A 362 -38.44 -26.73 13.57
CA GLU A 362 -38.06 -25.68 12.62
C GLU A 362 -37.49 -24.43 13.33
N ILE A 363 -38.18 -23.94 14.37
CA ILE A 363 -37.74 -22.80 15.19
C ILE A 363 -36.42 -23.12 15.92
N ASP A 364 -36.25 -24.34 16.43
CA ASP A 364 -35.00 -24.78 17.07
C ASP A 364 -33.84 -24.81 16.06
N THR A 365 -34.09 -25.26 14.83
CA THR A 365 -33.10 -25.26 13.73
C THR A 365 -32.71 -23.84 13.34
N PHE A 366 -33.69 -22.96 13.21
CA PHE A 366 -33.49 -21.53 12.97
C PHE A 366 -32.68 -20.87 14.10
N THR A 367 -33.05 -21.14 15.35
CA THR A 367 -32.38 -20.60 16.54
C THR A 367 -30.92 -21.05 16.60
N ARG A 368 -30.63 -22.31 16.22
CA ARG A 368 -29.26 -22.83 16.12
C ARG A 368 -28.45 -22.09 15.04
N ALA A 369 -28.99 -21.95 13.84
CA ALA A 369 -28.32 -21.24 12.74
C ALA A 369 -28.03 -19.77 13.10
N VAL A 370 -28.99 -19.11 13.76
CA VAL A 370 -28.83 -17.73 14.27
C VAL A 370 -27.76 -17.65 15.36
N SER A 371 -27.75 -18.60 16.30
CA SER A 371 -26.78 -18.65 17.40
C SER A 371 -25.37 -18.94 16.91
N GLU A 372 -25.21 -19.83 15.92
CA GLU A 372 -23.90 -20.12 15.32
C GLU A 372 -23.38 -18.92 14.50
N ARG A 373 -24.25 -18.22 13.77
CA ARG A 373 -23.86 -17.06 12.95
C ARG A 373 -23.53 -15.81 13.75
N PHE A 374 -24.34 -15.47 14.76
CA PHE A 374 -24.18 -14.21 15.51
C PHE A 374 -23.63 -14.40 16.93
N GLY A 375 -23.68 -15.62 17.49
CA GLY A 375 -23.32 -15.93 18.87
C GLY A 375 -24.53 -15.93 19.82
N GLU A 376 -24.50 -16.80 20.84
CA GLU A 376 -25.64 -17.15 21.72
C GLU A 376 -26.29 -15.97 22.48
N ARG A 377 -25.66 -14.79 22.53
CA ARG A 377 -26.15 -13.63 23.31
C ARG A 377 -26.22 -12.33 22.52
N PHE A 378 -25.88 -12.39 21.24
CA PHE A 378 -25.72 -11.18 20.44
C PHE A 378 -27.04 -10.44 20.24
N LEU A 379 -28.14 -11.19 20.02
CA LEU A 379 -29.48 -10.65 19.76
C LEU A 379 -30.34 -10.46 21.02
N LEU A 380 -29.83 -10.82 22.21
CA LEU A 380 -30.58 -10.69 23.47
C LEU A 380 -30.48 -9.30 24.11
N THR A 381 -29.65 -8.42 23.55
CA THR A 381 -29.51 -7.04 24.05
C THR A 381 -30.60 -6.15 23.46
N ASN A 382 -31.21 -5.26 24.28
CA ASN A 382 -32.23 -4.31 23.79
C ASN A 382 -31.71 -3.44 22.63
N ALA A 383 -30.40 -3.21 22.55
CA ALA A 383 -29.74 -2.49 21.47
C ALA A 383 -29.79 -3.23 20.11
N ALA A 384 -30.07 -4.53 20.08
CA ALA A 384 -30.23 -5.32 18.87
C ALA A 384 -31.63 -5.17 18.23
N LYS A 385 -32.55 -4.47 18.90
CA LYS A 385 -33.89 -4.16 18.37
C LYS A 385 -33.84 -3.12 17.23
N ASP A 386 -32.85 -2.24 17.25
CA ASP A 386 -32.72 -1.15 16.29
C ASP A 386 -31.77 -1.53 15.14
N THR A 387 -32.17 -1.23 13.91
CA THR A 387 -31.39 -1.49 12.68
C THR A 387 -30.23 -0.52 12.47
N THR A 388 -30.07 0.47 13.36
CA THR A 388 -29.01 1.49 13.32
C THR A 388 -28.02 1.38 14.49
N GLY A 389 -28.14 0.36 15.34
CA GLY A 389 -27.31 0.21 16.54
C GLY A 389 -25.91 -0.36 16.29
N SER A 390 -24.99 -0.13 17.24
CA SER A 390 -23.68 -0.78 17.33
C SER A 390 -23.70 -2.31 17.12
N PRO A 391 -24.67 -3.10 17.65
CA PRO A 391 -24.75 -4.52 17.36
C PRO A 391 -25.10 -4.81 15.89
N PHE A 392 -25.94 -4.00 15.24
CA PHE A 392 -26.21 -4.20 13.80
C PHE A 392 -24.95 -3.97 12.96
N GLU A 393 -24.14 -2.95 13.28
CA GLU A 393 -22.87 -2.71 12.58
C GLU A 393 -21.87 -3.85 12.76
N LYS A 394 -21.81 -4.44 13.96
CA LYS A 394 -20.97 -5.63 14.24
C LYS A 394 -21.49 -6.90 13.55
N ALA A 395 -22.79 -7.00 13.31
CA ALA A 395 -23.38 -8.10 12.56
C ALA A 395 -23.11 -7.96 11.06
N ALA A 396 -23.11 -6.73 10.56
CA ALA A 396 -22.93 -6.40 9.15
C ALA A 396 -21.44 -6.23 8.73
N THR A 397 -20.50 -6.21 9.68
CA THR A 397 -19.06 -6.10 9.36
C THR A 397 -18.59 -7.24 8.45
N GLY A 398 -18.07 -6.88 7.28
CA GLY A 398 -17.58 -7.84 6.27
C GLY A 398 -18.64 -8.32 5.27
N MET A 399 -19.89 -7.83 5.36
CA MET A 399 -20.95 -8.13 4.39
C MET A 399 -20.99 -7.11 3.24
N ASN A 400 -21.30 -7.58 2.03
CA ASN A 400 -21.63 -6.73 0.88
C ASN A 400 -22.93 -5.93 1.19
N PRO A 401 -23.09 -4.67 0.72
CA PRO A 401 -24.34 -3.91 0.86
C PRO A 401 -25.62 -4.70 0.56
N ALA A 402 -25.63 -5.58 -0.47
CA ALA A 402 -26.80 -6.41 -0.78
C ALA A 402 -27.17 -7.40 0.34
N HIS A 403 -26.18 -7.97 1.05
CA HIS A 403 -26.43 -8.84 2.20
C HIS A 403 -26.77 -8.04 3.47
N ARG A 404 -26.27 -6.81 3.58
CA ARG A 404 -26.65 -5.89 4.67
C ARG A 404 -28.13 -5.51 4.59
N GLU A 405 -28.67 -5.32 3.38
CA GLU A 405 -30.10 -5.08 3.17
C GLU A 405 -30.96 -6.29 3.57
N GLN A 406 -30.49 -7.52 3.36
CA GLN A 406 -31.18 -8.74 3.79
C GLN A 406 -31.34 -8.84 5.31
N LEU A 407 -30.43 -8.25 6.10
CA LEU A 407 -30.55 -8.18 7.56
C LEU A 407 -31.60 -7.16 8.04
N VAL A 408 -31.94 -6.19 7.20
CA VAL A 408 -32.94 -5.13 7.51
C VAL A 408 -34.32 -5.53 6.99
N ALA A 409 -34.37 -6.36 5.94
CA ALA A 409 -35.62 -6.76 5.31
C ALA A 409 -36.49 -7.59 6.27
N PRO A 410 -37.80 -7.29 6.37
CA PRO A 410 -38.71 -8.09 7.18
C PRO A 410 -38.81 -9.53 6.63
N PRO A 411 -38.92 -10.54 7.51
CA PRO A 411 -39.05 -11.94 7.09
C PRO A 411 -40.25 -12.10 6.15
N GLY A 412 -40.00 -12.53 4.91
CA GLY A 412 -41.06 -12.88 3.95
C GLY A 412 -41.15 -12.05 2.66
N ARG A 413 -40.26 -11.07 2.41
CA ARG A 413 -40.12 -10.48 1.07
C ARG A 413 -38.81 -10.90 0.43
N PRO A 414 -38.81 -11.69 -0.66
CA PRO A 414 -37.61 -11.87 -1.46
C PRO A 414 -37.16 -10.51 -1.99
N CYS A 415 -35.89 -10.14 -1.76
CA CYS A 415 -35.28 -8.98 -2.38
C CYS A 415 -35.47 -9.11 -3.90
N ALA A 416 -36.15 -8.13 -4.50
CA ALA A 416 -36.35 -8.08 -5.93
C ALA A 416 -34.97 -8.04 -6.61
N SER A 417 -34.55 -9.16 -7.19
CA SER A 417 -33.44 -9.18 -8.12
C SER A 417 -33.81 -8.28 -9.29
N HIS A 418 -32.95 -7.30 -9.59
CA HIS A 418 -33.08 -6.44 -10.75
C HIS A 418 -33.12 -7.28 -12.04
N SER A 419 -34.31 -7.60 -12.52
CA SER A 419 -34.57 -8.04 -13.89
C SER A 419 -35.17 -6.85 -14.66
N SER A 420 -34.32 -5.89 -15.01
CA SER A 420 -34.66 -4.87 -15.99
C SER A 420 -34.69 -5.50 -17.39
N LEU A 421 -35.84 -6.06 -17.77
CA LEU A 421 -36.25 -6.28 -19.16
C LEU A 421 -37.29 -5.21 -19.52
N PRO A 422 -37.11 -4.41 -20.59
CA PRO A 422 -38.10 -3.41 -20.97
C PRO A 422 -39.33 -4.07 -21.62
N PRO A 423 -40.53 -3.47 -21.48
CA PRO A 423 -41.74 -4.02 -22.08
C PRO A 423 -41.73 -3.80 -23.61
N ALA A 424 -42.04 -4.87 -24.35
CA ALA A 424 -42.33 -4.81 -25.77
C ALA A 424 -43.58 -3.94 -26.00
N SER A 425 -43.41 -2.82 -26.73
CA SER A 425 -44.51 -1.98 -27.17
C SER A 425 -44.57 -1.96 -28.70
N GLY A 426 -45.75 -2.33 -29.22
CA GLY A 426 -46.39 -1.70 -30.38
C GLY A 426 -45.77 -1.91 -31.77
N ARG A 427 -46.33 -2.85 -32.54
CA ARG A 427 -46.45 -2.70 -34.00
C ARG A 427 -47.25 -1.43 -34.31
N PRO A 428 -46.88 -0.67 -35.36
CA PRO A 428 -47.86 0.01 -36.18
C PRO A 428 -48.00 -0.69 -37.54
N LYS A 429 -49.26 -0.86 -37.94
CA LYS A 429 -49.66 -1.17 -39.31
C LYS A 429 -49.29 0.01 -40.23
N ARG A 430 -48.55 -0.26 -41.30
CA ARG A 430 -49.04 -0.24 -42.69
C ARG A 430 -47.91 -0.62 -43.64
#